data_AF-A0A6D0I947-F1
#
_entry.id   AF-A0A6D0I947-F1
#
_cell.length_a   1.000
_cell.length_b   1.000
_cell.length_c   1.000
_cell.angle_alpha   90.00
_cell.angle_beta   90.00
_cell.angle_gamma   90.00
#
_symmetry.space_group_name_H-M   'P 1'
#
loop_
_entity.id
_entity.type
_entity.pdbx_description
1 polymer ?
#
loop_
_entity_poly.entity_id
_entity_poly.type
_entity_poly.pdbx_seq_one_letter_code
_entity_poly.pdbx_strand_id
1 'polypeptide(L)'
;KAQIQFSAGSLSLNDVPATNVLIEGSIDNDRVTLTNLGADIARGTLTGNAQRNADGSWQVENLRMADIRLQSEKSLTDFFAPLRSVPSLQIGRLEVIDARLQGPDWAVTDLDLSLRNMTFSKDDWQTQEGKLSMNASEFIYGSLHLFDPIINAEFSPQGVALRQFTSRWEGGMVRTSGNWLRDGKTLILDDAAIAGLEYTLPKNWQQLWMETTPGWLNSLQLKRFSASRNLIIDIDPDFPWQLTTLDGYGANLTLVTDHKWGVWSGSANLNAAAATFNRVDIRRPSLALTANSSTVNISELSAFTEKGILEATASVSQTPQRQTHISLNGRGVPVNILQQWGWPELPFTGDGNIQLTASGDIQANIPLKPTISGQLHAVNAAKQQVTQTMNAGVVSSGEVTSTEPVQ
;
A
#
# COMPACT_ATOMS: atom_id res chain seq x y z
N LYS A 1 -32.90 -26.56 -34.77
CA LYS A 1 -33.21 -25.20 -34.28
C LYS A 1 -34.67 -25.03 -33.88
N ALA A 2 -34.93 -24.74 -32.60
CA ALA A 2 -36.23 -24.34 -32.05
C ALA A 2 -36.17 -22.89 -31.58
N GLN A 3 -37.22 -22.10 -31.82
CA GLN A 3 -37.33 -20.76 -31.26
C GLN A 3 -37.92 -20.83 -29.86
N ILE A 4 -37.45 -19.97 -28.96
CA ILE A 4 -37.95 -19.85 -27.59
C ILE A 4 -38.40 -18.42 -27.33
N GLN A 5 -39.55 -18.31 -26.69
CA GLN A 5 -40.05 -17.08 -26.10
C GLN A 5 -40.64 -17.45 -24.75
N PHE A 6 -40.12 -16.85 -23.70
CA PHE A 6 -40.51 -17.12 -22.33
C PHE A 6 -40.75 -15.80 -21.63
N SER A 7 -41.88 -15.68 -20.95
CA SER A 7 -42.17 -14.58 -20.06
C SER A 7 -42.69 -15.09 -18.73
N ALA A 8 -42.32 -14.41 -17.65
CA ALA A 8 -42.78 -14.72 -16.31
C ALA A 8 -42.97 -13.45 -15.50
N GLY A 9 -44.07 -13.38 -14.74
CA GLY A 9 -44.29 -12.29 -13.78
C GLY A 9 -43.23 -12.28 -12.68
N SER A 10 -42.73 -13.46 -12.30
CA SER A 10 -41.63 -13.65 -11.34
C SER A 10 -40.80 -14.88 -11.67
N LEU A 11 -39.49 -14.79 -11.45
CA LEU A 11 -38.53 -15.88 -11.54
C LEU A 11 -37.51 -15.68 -10.40
N SER A 12 -36.94 -16.77 -9.86
CA SER A 12 -35.76 -16.66 -8.99
C SER A 12 -34.56 -17.23 -9.74
N LEU A 13 -33.47 -16.46 -9.80
CA LEU A 13 -32.20 -16.89 -10.39
C LEU A 13 -31.11 -16.83 -9.30
N ASN A 14 -30.64 -18.00 -8.86
CA ASN A 14 -29.65 -18.11 -7.76
C ASN A 14 -30.03 -17.28 -6.53
N ASP A 15 -31.27 -17.45 -6.08
CA ASP A 15 -31.87 -16.72 -4.94
C ASP A 15 -32.03 -15.20 -5.13
N VAL A 16 -31.72 -14.69 -6.32
CA VAL A 16 -32.03 -13.31 -6.70
C VAL A 16 -33.41 -13.28 -7.38
N PRO A 17 -34.43 -12.70 -6.73
CA PRO A 17 -35.74 -12.56 -7.35
C PRO A 17 -35.68 -11.58 -8.52
N ALA A 18 -36.34 -11.96 -9.61
CA ALA A 18 -36.55 -11.16 -10.79
C ALA A 18 -38.05 -11.11 -11.11
N THR A 19 -38.51 -9.97 -11.62
CA THR A 19 -39.90 -9.75 -12.07
C THR A 19 -39.92 -9.24 -13.50
N ASN A 20 -41.08 -9.31 -14.14
CA ASN A 20 -41.27 -8.84 -15.53
C ASN A 20 -40.23 -9.45 -16.49
N VAL A 21 -39.98 -10.75 -16.34
CA VAL A 21 -38.93 -11.46 -17.08
C VAL A 21 -39.39 -11.70 -18.51
N LEU A 22 -38.53 -11.38 -19.47
CA LEU A 22 -38.65 -11.68 -20.89
C LEU A 22 -37.36 -12.32 -21.40
N ILE A 23 -37.48 -13.48 -22.02
CA ILE A 23 -36.37 -14.19 -22.65
C ILE A 23 -36.80 -14.62 -24.04
N GLU A 24 -36.07 -14.19 -25.05
CA GLU A 24 -36.30 -14.57 -26.45
C GLU A 24 -35.01 -15.09 -27.07
N GLY A 25 -35.14 -16.07 -27.96
CA GLY A 25 -33.98 -16.66 -28.58
C GLY A 25 -34.24 -17.96 -29.32
N SER A 26 -33.21 -18.78 -29.45
CA SER A 26 -33.31 -20.09 -30.10
C SER A 26 -32.37 -21.11 -29.46
N ILE A 27 -32.80 -22.37 -29.49
CA ILE A 27 -32.01 -23.52 -29.11
C ILE A 27 -31.67 -24.29 -30.38
N ASP A 28 -30.39 -24.58 -30.60
CA ASP A 28 -29.93 -25.41 -31.72
C ASP A 28 -28.94 -26.44 -31.22
N ASN A 29 -29.42 -27.68 -31.05
CA ASN A 29 -28.74 -28.74 -30.28
C ASN A 29 -28.40 -28.21 -28.87
N ASP A 30 -27.13 -28.28 -28.46
CA ASP A 30 -26.66 -27.84 -27.14
C ASP A 30 -26.32 -26.33 -27.08
N ARG A 31 -26.55 -25.59 -28.16
CA ARG A 31 -26.30 -24.15 -28.23
C ARG A 31 -27.59 -23.38 -27.95
N VAL A 32 -27.52 -22.42 -27.05
CA VAL A 32 -28.63 -21.51 -26.72
C VAL A 32 -28.21 -20.10 -27.10
N THR A 33 -28.95 -19.47 -28.01
CA THR A 33 -28.80 -18.04 -28.30
C THR A 33 -29.96 -17.30 -27.67
N LEU A 34 -29.66 -16.34 -26.80
CA LEU A 34 -30.59 -15.43 -26.13
C LEU A 34 -30.48 -14.07 -26.83
N THR A 35 -31.39 -13.80 -27.76
CA THR A 35 -31.38 -12.56 -28.56
C THR A 35 -31.92 -11.37 -27.78
N ASN A 36 -32.76 -11.63 -26.78
CA ASN A 36 -33.32 -10.62 -25.89
C ASN A 36 -33.46 -11.20 -24.48
N LEU A 37 -32.85 -10.53 -23.52
CA LEU A 37 -33.00 -10.78 -22.10
C LEU A 37 -33.44 -9.47 -21.46
N GLY A 38 -34.52 -9.51 -20.70
CA GLY A 38 -35.05 -8.39 -19.95
C GLY A 38 -35.62 -8.86 -18.62
N ALA A 39 -35.29 -8.19 -17.53
CA ALA A 39 -35.92 -8.42 -16.23
C ALA A 39 -35.74 -7.20 -15.32
N ASP A 40 -36.70 -6.99 -14.42
CA ASP A 40 -36.47 -6.19 -13.23
C ASP A 40 -35.81 -7.10 -12.19
N ILE A 41 -34.62 -6.76 -11.72
CA ILE A 41 -33.83 -7.60 -10.83
C ILE A 41 -33.16 -6.74 -9.76
N ALA A 42 -33.20 -7.21 -8.50
CA ALA A 42 -32.58 -6.50 -7.38
C ALA A 42 -32.96 -5.01 -7.32
N ARG A 43 -34.26 -4.71 -7.54
CA ARG A 43 -34.86 -3.36 -7.65
C ARG A 43 -34.42 -2.49 -8.84
N GLY A 44 -33.52 -2.99 -9.66
CA GLY A 44 -33.08 -2.34 -10.89
C GLY A 44 -33.55 -3.08 -12.12
N THR A 45 -32.89 -2.81 -13.25
CA THR A 45 -33.18 -3.43 -14.55
C THR A 45 -31.96 -4.14 -15.09
N LEU A 46 -32.19 -5.25 -15.79
CA LEU A 46 -31.19 -5.98 -16.55
C LEU A 46 -31.70 -6.16 -17.97
N THR A 47 -30.88 -5.78 -18.95
CA THR A 47 -31.15 -6.06 -20.36
C THR A 47 -29.90 -6.56 -21.06
N GLY A 48 -30.05 -7.44 -22.05
CA GLY A 48 -28.90 -7.90 -22.80
C GLY A 48 -29.18 -9.02 -23.78
N ASN A 49 -28.09 -9.57 -24.28
CA ASN A 49 -28.09 -10.72 -25.17
C ASN A 49 -26.83 -11.56 -24.94
N ALA A 50 -26.98 -12.86 -25.11
CA ALA A 50 -25.91 -13.80 -24.83
C ALA A 50 -26.09 -15.11 -25.62
N GLN A 51 -25.01 -15.85 -25.77
CA GLN A 51 -25.00 -17.19 -26.31
C GLN A 51 -24.30 -18.13 -25.33
N ARG A 52 -24.93 -19.26 -25.06
CA ARG A 52 -24.29 -20.41 -24.42
C ARG A 52 -23.89 -21.41 -25.49
N ASN A 53 -22.61 -21.73 -25.53
CA ASN A 53 -22.05 -22.75 -26.42
C ASN A 53 -22.30 -24.16 -25.88
N ALA A 54 -22.09 -25.16 -26.75
CA ALA A 54 -22.27 -26.57 -26.42
C ALA A 54 -21.32 -27.05 -25.30
N ASP A 55 -20.12 -26.47 -25.21
CA ASP A 55 -19.16 -26.72 -24.15
C ASP A 55 -19.52 -26.06 -22.81
N GLY A 56 -20.61 -25.28 -22.77
CA GLY A 56 -21.06 -24.54 -21.60
C GLY A 56 -20.44 -23.16 -21.42
N SER A 57 -19.54 -22.73 -22.32
CA SER A 57 -19.03 -21.36 -22.32
C SER A 57 -20.12 -20.35 -22.69
N TRP A 58 -20.00 -19.14 -22.16
CA TRP A 58 -20.91 -18.03 -22.42
C TRP A 58 -20.22 -16.93 -23.22
N GLN A 59 -20.95 -16.36 -24.18
CA GLN A 59 -20.59 -15.16 -24.90
C GLN A 59 -21.70 -14.13 -24.70
N VAL A 60 -21.43 -13.11 -23.89
CA VAL A 60 -22.32 -11.97 -23.66
C VAL A 60 -21.93 -10.90 -24.64
N GLU A 61 -22.77 -10.62 -25.64
CA GLU A 61 -22.46 -9.55 -26.61
C GLU A 61 -22.65 -8.18 -25.93
N ASN A 62 -23.81 -7.97 -25.31
CA ASN A 62 -24.13 -6.79 -24.51
C ASN A 62 -24.92 -7.18 -23.27
N LEU A 63 -24.53 -6.62 -22.12
CA LEU A 63 -25.29 -6.67 -20.88
C LEU A 63 -25.32 -5.27 -20.26
N ARG A 64 -26.50 -4.79 -19.94
CA ARG A 64 -26.71 -3.54 -19.23
C ARG A 64 -27.46 -3.82 -17.94
N MET A 65 -26.94 -3.29 -16.85
CA MET A 65 -27.59 -3.29 -15.54
C MET A 65 -27.71 -1.85 -15.06
N ALA A 66 -28.89 -1.46 -14.56
CA ALA A 66 -29.12 -0.13 -14.02
C ALA A 66 -29.86 -0.21 -12.68
N ASP A 67 -29.53 0.69 -11.76
CA ASP A 67 -30.22 0.88 -10.48
C ASP A 67 -30.20 -0.38 -9.57
N ILE A 68 -29.18 -1.24 -9.73
CA ILE A 68 -29.08 -2.49 -8.99
C ILE A 68 -28.87 -2.20 -7.49
N ARG A 69 -29.65 -2.84 -6.63
CA ARG A 69 -29.55 -2.78 -5.16
C ARG A 69 -29.49 -4.19 -4.61
N LEU A 70 -28.28 -4.67 -4.31
CA LEU A 70 -28.07 -6.05 -3.89
C LEU A 70 -27.32 -6.13 -2.57
N GLN A 71 -27.86 -6.91 -1.65
CA GLN A 71 -27.19 -7.29 -0.41
C GLN A 71 -26.92 -8.80 -0.44
N SER A 72 -25.71 -9.18 -0.12
CA SER A 72 -25.21 -10.56 -0.14
C SER A 72 -24.67 -10.93 1.24
N GLU A 73 -24.85 -12.18 1.64
CA GLU A 73 -24.19 -12.72 2.84
C GLU A 73 -22.77 -13.24 2.53
N LYS A 74 -22.37 -13.24 1.26
CA LYS A 74 -21.09 -13.76 0.76
C LYS A 74 -19.96 -12.73 0.88
N SER A 75 -18.76 -13.23 1.14
CA SER A 75 -17.51 -12.47 0.95
C SER A 75 -17.41 -11.96 -0.50
N LEU A 76 -16.58 -10.93 -0.76
CA LEU A 76 -16.41 -10.39 -2.11
C LEU A 76 -15.94 -11.47 -3.09
N THR A 77 -15.04 -12.35 -2.64
CA THR A 77 -14.51 -13.44 -3.45
C THR A 77 -15.60 -14.47 -3.78
N ASP A 78 -16.41 -14.86 -2.81
CA ASP A 78 -17.48 -15.85 -3.00
C ASP A 78 -18.66 -15.28 -3.80
N PHE A 79 -18.89 -13.97 -3.72
CA PHE A 79 -19.89 -13.28 -4.53
C PHE A 79 -19.58 -13.40 -6.03
N PHE A 80 -18.31 -13.29 -6.42
CA PHE A 80 -17.86 -13.42 -7.82
C PHE A 80 -17.44 -14.84 -8.22
N ALA A 81 -17.45 -15.81 -7.30
CA ALA A 81 -17.12 -17.21 -7.59
C ALA A 81 -17.92 -17.82 -8.77
N PRO A 82 -19.22 -17.51 -8.98
CA PRO A 82 -19.96 -18.04 -10.14
C PRO A 82 -19.33 -17.68 -11.49
N LEU A 83 -18.68 -16.53 -11.62
CA LEU A 83 -17.97 -16.13 -12.85
C LEU A 83 -16.79 -17.04 -13.20
N ARG A 84 -16.26 -17.77 -12.21
CA ARG A 84 -15.15 -18.73 -12.36
C ARG A 84 -15.63 -20.17 -12.55
N SER A 85 -16.91 -20.44 -12.26
CA SER A 85 -17.49 -21.79 -12.35
C SER A 85 -17.84 -22.23 -13.78
N VAL A 86 -18.01 -21.27 -14.70
CA VAL A 86 -18.25 -21.56 -16.11
C VAL A 86 -16.93 -21.81 -16.85
N PRO A 87 -16.89 -22.68 -17.87
CA PRO A 87 -15.65 -22.99 -18.61
C PRO A 87 -14.96 -21.74 -19.18
N SER A 88 -15.76 -20.83 -19.74
CA SER A 88 -15.33 -19.52 -20.21
C SER A 88 -16.51 -18.56 -20.24
N LEU A 89 -16.27 -17.29 -19.93
CA LEU A 89 -17.22 -16.18 -20.04
C LEU A 89 -16.58 -15.06 -20.85
N GLN A 90 -17.01 -14.89 -22.09
CA GLN A 90 -16.64 -13.75 -22.93
C GLN A 90 -17.68 -12.64 -22.77
N ILE A 91 -17.20 -11.42 -22.58
CA ILE A 91 -17.97 -10.19 -22.45
C ILE A 91 -17.52 -9.25 -23.57
N GLY A 92 -18.40 -9.01 -24.55
CA GLY A 92 -18.25 -7.96 -25.54
C GLY A 92 -18.40 -6.59 -24.89
N ARG A 93 -19.54 -6.36 -24.23
CA ARG A 93 -19.82 -5.15 -23.44
C ARG A 93 -20.66 -5.46 -22.21
N LEU A 94 -20.22 -4.96 -21.07
CA LEU A 94 -20.98 -4.87 -19.84
C LEU A 94 -21.02 -3.39 -19.40
N GLU A 95 -22.21 -2.87 -19.19
CA GLU A 95 -22.44 -1.54 -18.63
C GLU A 95 -23.25 -1.68 -17.32
N VAL A 96 -22.74 -1.13 -16.23
CA VAL A 96 -23.41 -0.99 -14.95
C VAL A 96 -23.58 0.49 -14.68
N ILE A 97 -24.79 0.90 -14.33
CA ILE A 97 -25.13 2.30 -14.08
C ILE A 97 -25.81 2.36 -12.72
N ASP A 98 -25.28 3.21 -11.83
CA ASP A 98 -25.78 3.40 -10.47
C ASP A 98 -26.10 2.07 -9.76
N ALA A 99 -25.09 1.25 -9.48
CA ALA A 99 -25.27 0.04 -8.67
C ALA A 99 -24.81 0.24 -7.22
N ARG A 100 -25.54 -0.36 -6.29
CA ARG A 100 -25.14 -0.51 -4.88
C ARG A 100 -25.12 -1.98 -4.52
N LEU A 101 -23.92 -2.47 -4.19
CA LEU A 101 -23.69 -3.86 -3.83
C LEU A 101 -23.04 -3.89 -2.44
N GLN A 102 -23.53 -4.74 -1.57
CA GLN A 102 -23.03 -4.86 -0.19
C GLN A 102 -22.89 -6.33 0.20
N GLY A 103 -21.79 -6.65 0.86
CA GLY A 103 -21.59 -7.89 1.60
C GLY A 103 -21.19 -7.66 3.05
N PRO A 104 -20.66 -8.69 3.74
CA PRO A 104 -20.32 -8.60 5.16
C PRO A 104 -19.19 -7.60 5.47
N ASP A 105 -18.15 -7.55 4.64
CA ASP A 105 -16.93 -6.77 4.82
C ASP A 105 -16.57 -5.92 3.60
N TRP A 106 -17.50 -5.80 2.65
CA TRP A 106 -17.30 -5.04 1.42
C TRP A 106 -18.56 -4.32 1.00
N ALA A 107 -18.40 -3.17 0.35
CA ALA A 107 -19.48 -2.44 -0.27
C ALA A 107 -18.97 -1.61 -1.43
N VAL A 108 -19.84 -1.37 -2.41
CA VAL A 108 -19.63 -0.35 -3.44
C VAL A 108 -20.93 0.43 -3.62
N THR A 109 -20.82 1.76 -3.61
CA THR A 109 -21.97 2.67 -3.66
C THR A 109 -21.89 3.51 -4.94
N ASP A 110 -23.04 3.66 -5.60
CA ASP A 110 -23.22 4.43 -6.84
C ASP A 110 -22.18 4.05 -7.92
N LEU A 111 -21.99 2.74 -8.12
CA LEU A 111 -21.06 2.18 -9.10
C LEU A 111 -21.56 2.42 -10.53
N ASP A 112 -20.76 3.13 -11.31
CA ASP A 112 -20.79 3.09 -12.77
C ASP A 112 -19.58 2.31 -13.28
N LEU A 113 -19.81 1.35 -14.18
CA LEU A 113 -18.76 0.49 -14.72
C LEU A 113 -19.03 0.16 -16.19
N SER A 114 -18.02 0.36 -17.03
CA SER A 114 -17.97 -0.14 -18.41
C SER A 114 -16.82 -1.13 -18.54
N LEU A 115 -17.16 -2.37 -18.92
CA LEU A 115 -16.20 -3.43 -19.23
C LEU A 115 -16.39 -3.89 -20.66
N ARG A 116 -15.31 -3.96 -21.44
CA ARG A 116 -15.37 -4.32 -22.86
C ARG A 116 -14.29 -5.33 -23.23
N ASN A 117 -14.63 -6.22 -24.15
CA ASN A 117 -13.74 -7.18 -24.77
C ASN A 117 -12.93 -8.00 -23.74
N MET A 118 -13.60 -8.64 -22.79
CA MET A 118 -12.95 -9.42 -21.74
C MET A 118 -13.41 -10.87 -21.79
N THR A 119 -12.48 -11.81 -21.68
CA THR A 119 -12.79 -13.24 -21.49
C THR A 119 -12.26 -13.69 -20.15
N PHE A 120 -13.09 -14.36 -19.35
CA PHE A 120 -12.69 -14.99 -18.09
C PHE A 120 -12.72 -16.50 -18.24
N SER A 121 -11.65 -17.19 -17.84
CA SER A 121 -11.57 -18.65 -17.87
C SER A 121 -10.51 -19.14 -16.89
N LYS A 122 -10.81 -20.21 -16.14
CA LYS A 122 -9.87 -20.91 -15.23
C LYS A 122 -9.10 -19.96 -14.29
N ASP A 123 -9.86 -19.12 -13.56
CA ASP A 123 -9.35 -18.11 -12.61
C ASP A 123 -8.46 -17.00 -13.22
N ASP A 124 -8.44 -16.88 -14.55
CA ASP A 124 -7.67 -15.88 -15.27
C ASP A 124 -8.55 -15.10 -16.26
N TRP A 125 -8.05 -13.97 -16.72
CA TRP A 125 -8.62 -13.18 -17.79
C TRP A 125 -7.75 -13.24 -19.04
N GLN A 126 -8.38 -13.12 -20.21
CA GLN A 126 -7.74 -13.14 -21.52
C GLN A 126 -8.39 -12.08 -22.41
N THR A 127 -7.57 -11.32 -23.14
CA THR A 127 -8.04 -10.34 -24.10
C THR A 127 -6.89 -9.83 -24.96
N GLN A 128 -7.21 -9.31 -26.15
CA GLN A 128 -6.28 -8.56 -26.99
C GLN A 128 -6.34 -7.04 -26.73
N GLU A 129 -7.51 -6.53 -26.33
CA GLU A 129 -7.80 -5.10 -26.21
C GLU A 129 -8.97 -4.84 -25.25
N GLY A 130 -8.86 -5.37 -24.03
CA GLY A 130 -9.88 -5.20 -23.00
C GLY A 130 -9.85 -3.80 -22.40
N LYS A 131 -11.01 -3.30 -21.97
CA LYS A 131 -11.11 -1.98 -21.33
C LYS A 131 -12.01 -2.03 -20.11
N LEU A 132 -11.57 -1.37 -19.05
CA LEU A 132 -12.33 -1.09 -17.84
C LEU A 132 -12.34 0.41 -17.59
N SER A 133 -13.52 0.97 -17.38
CA SER A 133 -13.73 2.30 -16.81
C SER A 133 -14.70 2.12 -15.66
N MET A 134 -14.36 2.60 -14.47
CA MET A 134 -15.27 2.57 -13.34
C MET A 134 -15.11 3.81 -12.45
N ASN A 135 -16.23 4.22 -11.88
CA ASN A 135 -16.30 5.17 -10.77
C ASN A 135 -17.34 4.71 -9.76
N ALA A 136 -17.15 5.09 -8.50
CA ALA A 136 -18.12 4.88 -7.44
C ALA A 136 -18.06 6.08 -6.48
N SER A 137 -19.07 6.30 -5.65
CA SER A 137 -18.99 7.28 -4.55
C SER A 137 -18.17 6.72 -3.39
N GLU A 138 -18.32 5.43 -3.11
CA GLU A 138 -17.60 4.72 -2.05
C GLU A 138 -17.24 3.30 -2.46
N PHE A 139 -16.07 2.83 -2.01
CA PHE A 139 -15.67 1.44 -2.04
C PHE A 139 -15.08 1.04 -0.69
N ILE A 140 -15.60 -0.03 -0.11
CA ILE A 140 -15.19 -0.57 1.19
C ILE A 140 -14.71 -2.00 0.97
N TYR A 141 -13.57 -2.34 1.58
CA TYR A 141 -13.06 -3.71 1.66
C TYR A 141 -12.24 -3.90 2.94
N GLY A 142 -12.83 -4.59 3.93
CA GLY A 142 -12.26 -4.68 5.27
C GLY A 142 -12.10 -3.29 5.91
N SER A 143 -10.87 -2.91 6.24
CA SER A 143 -10.54 -1.57 6.75
C SER A 143 -10.26 -0.54 5.67
N LEU A 144 -10.16 -0.94 4.40
CA LEU A 144 -9.94 -0.02 3.30
C LEU A 144 -11.26 0.69 2.97
N HIS A 145 -11.27 2.01 3.06
CA HIS A 145 -12.39 2.84 2.64
C HIS A 145 -11.90 3.91 1.66
N LEU A 146 -12.30 3.74 0.40
CA LEU A 146 -12.01 4.66 -0.68
C LEU A 146 -13.25 5.50 -0.97
N PHE A 147 -13.05 6.80 -1.12
CA PHE A 147 -14.10 7.69 -1.58
C PHE A 147 -13.80 8.21 -2.98
N ASP A 148 -14.85 8.38 -3.77
CA ASP A 148 -14.79 8.75 -5.18
C ASP A 148 -13.71 7.99 -5.99
N PRO A 149 -13.55 6.66 -5.85
CA PRO A 149 -12.55 5.95 -6.62
C PRO A 149 -12.89 6.02 -8.12
N ILE A 150 -11.89 6.36 -8.94
CA ILE A 150 -11.95 6.33 -10.40
C ILE A 150 -10.83 5.42 -10.89
N ILE A 151 -11.18 4.45 -11.74
CA ILE A 151 -10.22 3.50 -12.33
C ILE A 151 -10.46 3.42 -13.84
N ASN A 152 -9.41 3.68 -14.61
CA ASN A 152 -9.36 3.46 -16.05
C ASN A 152 -8.20 2.54 -16.37
N ALA A 153 -8.48 1.39 -16.98
CA ALA A 153 -7.50 0.37 -17.29
C ALA A 153 -7.72 -0.24 -18.68
N GLU A 154 -6.62 -0.58 -19.35
CA GLU A 154 -6.61 -1.32 -20.60
C GLU A 154 -5.87 -2.64 -20.38
N PHE A 155 -6.40 -3.71 -20.96
CA PHE A 155 -5.93 -5.08 -20.77
C PHE A 155 -5.42 -5.63 -22.09
N SER A 156 -4.31 -6.35 -22.03
CA SER A 156 -3.73 -7.06 -23.16
C SER A 156 -3.11 -8.39 -22.69
N PRO A 157 -2.63 -9.26 -23.58
CA PRO A 157 -1.96 -10.50 -23.15
C PRO A 157 -0.75 -10.24 -22.25
N GLN A 158 -0.09 -9.09 -22.40
CA GLN A 158 1.10 -8.69 -21.64
C GLN A 158 0.77 -8.21 -20.22
N GLY A 159 -0.47 -7.78 -19.94
CA GLY A 159 -0.84 -7.26 -18.63
C GLY A 159 -1.89 -6.15 -18.68
N VAL A 160 -1.82 -5.26 -17.69
CA VAL A 160 -2.79 -4.17 -17.50
C VAL A 160 -2.07 -2.83 -17.55
N ALA A 161 -2.47 -1.95 -18.47
CA ALA A 161 -2.10 -0.55 -18.44
C ALA A 161 -3.12 0.22 -17.59
N LEU A 162 -2.74 0.59 -16.37
CA LEU A 162 -3.51 1.45 -15.48
C LEU A 162 -3.35 2.90 -15.93
N ARG A 163 -4.31 3.40 -16.71
CA ARG A 163 -4.31 4.76 -17.24
C ARG A 163 -4.56 5.78 -16.13
N GLN A 164 -5.42 5.43 -15.19
CA GLN A 164 -5.77 6.30 -14.07
C GLN A 164 -6.27 5.47 -12.89
N PHE A 165 -5.74 5.77 -11.72
CA PHE A 165 -6.38 5.53 -10.45
C PHE A 165 -6.37 6.83 -9.66
N THR A 166 -7.53 7.25 -9.14
CA THR A 166 -7.63 8.37 -8.19
C THR A 166 -8.67 8.03 -7.14
N SER A 167 -8.41 8.40 -5.89
CA SER A 167 -9.39 8.29 -4.81
C SER A 167 -9.01 9.19 -3.64
N ARG A 168 -9.95 9.40 -2.72
CA ARG A 168 -9.69 9.92 -1.38
C ARG A 168 -9.58 8.77 -0.39
N TRP A 169 -8.55 8.78 0.44
CA TRP A 169 -8.25 7.76 1.44
C TRP A 169 -7.62 8.41 2.67
N GLU A 170 -8.13 8.10 3.87
CA GLU A 170 -7.63 8.60 5.16
C GLU A 170 -7.44 10.13 5.15
N GLY A 171 -8.49 10.87 4.78
CA GLY A 171 -8.47 12.34 4.69
C GLY A 171 -7.70 12.93 3.49
N GLY A 172 -6.84 12.13 2.85
CA GLY A 172 -5.96 12.55 1.76
C GLY A 172 -6.44 12.15 0.36
N MET A 173 -5.67 12.57 -0.64
CA MET A 173 -5.80 12.18 -2.04
C MET A 173 -4.71 11.17 -2.40
N VAL A 174 -5.09 10.12 -3.13
CA VAL A 174 -4.17 9.16 -3.75
C VAL A 174 -4.41 9.18 -5.26
N ARG A 175 -3.33 9.22 -6.03
CA ARG A 175 -3.39 9.04 -7.49
C ARG A 175 -2.22 8.23 -8.01
N THR A 176 -2.47 7.39 -9.00
CA THR A 176 -1.41 6.67 -9.71
C THR A 176 -1.79 6.33 -11.15
N SER A 177 -0.77 6.10 -11.96
CA SER A 177 -0.86 5.43 -13.25
C SER A 177 0.33 4.49 -13.42
N GLY A 178 0.22 3.50 -14.30
CA GLY A 178 1.31 2.56 -14.52
C GLY A 178 0.92 1.33 -15.32
N ASN A 179 1.70 0.28 -15.17
CA ASN A 179 1.50 -0.99 -15.84
C ASN A 179 1.71 -2.14 -14.85
N TRP A 180 0.77 -3.06 -14.80
CA TRP A 180 1.00 -4.38 -14.22
C TRP A 180 1.40 -5.33 -15.34
N LEU A 181 2.62 -5.85 -15.27
CA LEU A 181 3.13 -6.85 -16.19
C LEU A 181 2.71 -8.23 -15.70
N ARG A 182 2.02 -8.97 -16.58
CA ARG A 182 1.56 -10.33 -16.29
C ARG A 182 2.75 -11.25 -16.07
N ASP A 183 3.72 -11.18 -16.96
CA ASP A 183 4.98 -11.88 -16.79
C ASP A 183 5.75 -11.30 -15.60
N GLY A 184 6.21 -12.17 -14.70
CA GLY A 184 6.87 -11.77 -13.46
C GLY A 184 6.00 -10.97 -12.47
N LYS A 185 4.69 -10.77 -12.72
CA LYS A 185 3.72 -10.13 -11.79
C LYS A 185 4.21 -8.82 -11.19
N THR A 186 4.73 -7.94 -12.05
CA THR A 186 5.41 -6.70 -11.64
C THR A 186 4.52 -5.49 -11.86
N LEU A 187 4.27 -4.71 -10.81
CA LEU A 187 3.58 -3.43 -10.89
C LEU A 187 4.60 -2.30 -11.03
N ILE A 188 4.58 -1.60 -12.16
CA ILE A 188 5.41 -0.43 -12.44
C ILE A 188 4.52 0.79 -12.48
N LEU A 189 4.60 1.64 -11.45
CA LEU A 189 3.87 2.89 -11.38
C LEU A 189 4.72 4.01 -11.98
N ASP A 190 4.20 4.66 -13.03
CA ASP A 190 4.86 5.80 -13.67
C ASP A 190 4.87 7.02 -12.74
N ASP A 191 3.77 7.18 -12.00
CA ASP A 191 3.58 8.20 -10.99
C ASP A 191 2.75 7.62 -9.84
N ALA A 192 3.18 7.84 -8.61
CA ALA A 192 2.41 7.58 -7.40
C ALA A 192 2.45 8.83 -6.54
N ALA A 193 1.29 9.41 -6.25
CA ALA A 193 1.19 10.62 -5.45
C ALA A 193 0.18 10.47 -4.32
N ILE A 194 0.59 10.86 -3.12
CA ILE A 194 -0.21 10.87 -1.90
C ILE A 194 -0.15 12.29 -1.32
N ALA A 195 -1.28 12.90 -1.00
CA ALA A 195 -1.31 14.24 -0.44
C ALA A 195 -2.37 14.40 0.64
N GLY A 196 -2.01 15.03 1.76
CA GLY A 196 -2.94 15.31 2.85
C GLY A 196 -3.42 14.07 3.60
N LEU A 197 -2.67 12.97 3.55
CA LEU A 197 -3.01 11.74 4.27
C LEU A 197 -2.92 11.97 5.78
N GLU A 198 -3.90 11.51 6.53
CA GLU A 198 -3.88 11.45 8.00
C GLU A 198 -4.02 10.01 8.45
N TYR A 199 -2.89 9.32 8.67
CA TYR A 199 -2.88 7.88 8.87
C TYR A 199 -2.23 7.46 10.19
N THR A 200 -3.00 6.75 10.99
CA THR A 200 -2.49 6.03 12.16
C THR A 200 -2.20 4.59 11.75
N LEU A 201 -0.96 4.16 11.89
CA LEU A 201 -0.54 2.81 11.57
C LEU A 201 -1.29 1.79 12.45
N PRO A 202 -1.76 0.67 11.88
CA PRO A 202 -2.29 -0.44 12.66
C PRO A 202 -1.26 -0.93 13.67
N LYS A 203 -1.70 -1.40 14.84
CA LYS A 203 -0.80 -1.90 15.90
C LYS A 203 0.17 -3.00 15.40
N ASN A 204 -0.22 -3.78 14.40
CA ASN A 204 0.57 -4.86 13.82
C ASN A 204 1.29 -4.48 12.51
N TRP A 205 1.45 -3.19 12.19
CA TRP A 205 2.03 -2.75 10.91
C TRP A 205 3.42 -3.35 10.64
N GLN A 206 4.25 -3.51 11.68
CA GLN A 206 5.59 -4.11 11.56
C GLN A 206 5.51 -5.57 11.08
N GLN A 207 4.55 -6.33 11.61
CA GLN A 207 4.29 -7.70 11.17
C GLN A 207 3.78 -7.73 9.72
N LEU A 208 2.82 -6.86 9.39
CA LEU A 208 2.29 -6.75 8.02
C LEU A 208 3.38 -6.42 6.99
N TRP A 209 4.36 -5.61 7.37
CA TRP A 209 5.51 -5.29 6.50
C TRP A 209 6.45 -6.47 6.25
N MET A 210 6.48 -7.46 7.16
CA MET A 210 7.27 -8.69 6.99
C MET A 210 6.52 -9.78 6.23
N GLU A 211 5.20 -9.65 6.04
CA GLU A 211 4.41 -10.61 5.28
C GLU A 211 4.74 -10.56 3.79
N THR A 212 4.64 -11.71 3.13
CA THR A 212 4.79 -11.78 1.68
C THR A 212 3.61 -11.09 1.01
N THR A 213 3.88 -10.30 -0.03
CA THR A 213 2.83 -9.67 -0.82
C THR A 213 1.89 -10.70 -1.46
N PRO A 214 0.64 -10.33 -1.76
CA PRO A 214 -0.32 -11.23 -2.40
C PRO A 214 0.22 -11.85 -3.69
N GLY A 215 -0.30 -13.03 -4.04
CA GLY A 215 0.18 -13.80 -5.19
C GLY A 215 0.11 -13.11 -6.55
N TRP A 216 -0.57 -11.96 -6.68
CA TRP A 216 -0.61 -11.14 -7.91
C TRP A 216 0.51 -10.10 -8.01
N LEU A 217 1.25 -9.83 -6.92
CA LEU A 217 2.28 -8.82 -6.83
C LEU A 217 3.61 -9.43 -6.40
N ASN A 218 4.51 -9.66 -7.34
CA ASN A 218 5.86 -10.14 -7.06
C ASN A 218 6.89 -8.99 -6.92
N SER A 219 6.69 -7.90 -7.68
CA SER A 219 7.54 -6.71 -7.60
C SER A 219 6.74 -5.42 -7.77
N LEU A 220 7.18 -4.34 -7.10
CA LEU A 220 6.61 -3.01 -7.17
C LEU A 220 7.73 -1.99 -7.43
N GLN A 221 7.59 -1.24 -8.50
CA GLN A 221 8.50 -0.18 -8.91
C GLN A 221 7.75 1.14 -9.04
N LEU A 222 8.32 2.22 -8.51
CA LEU A 222 7.83 3.58 -8.67
C LEU A 222 8.85 4.38 -9.45
N LYS A 223 8.52 4.80 -10.68
CA LYS A 223 9.39 5.70 -11.44
C LYS A 223 9.47 7.06 -10.78
N ARG A 224 8.31 7.59 -10.37
CA ARG A 224 8.18 8.83 -9.60
C ARG A 224 7.21 8.64 -8.44
N PHE A 225 7.66 9.02 -7.25
CA PHE A 225 6.84 9.08 -6.05
C PHE A 225 6.79 10.51 -5.55
N SER A 226 5.62 10.97 -5.11
CA SER A 226 5.47 12.22 -4.38
C SER A 226 4.54 12.06 -3.20
N ALA A 227 4.95 12.61 -2.07
CA ALA A 227 4.17 12.72 -0.86
C ALA A 227 4.08 14.20 -0.50
N SER A 228 2.91 14.72 -0.14
CA SER A 228 2.84 16.08 0.39
C SER A 228 1.90 16.24 1.57
N ARG A 229 2.38 16.96 2.59
CA ARG A 229 1.58 17.36 3.78
C ARG A 229 0.87 16.20 4.46
N ASN A 230 1.56 15.08 4.64
CA ASN A 230 0.97 13.90 5.29
C ASN A 230 1.22 13.92 6.81
N LEU A 231 0.32 13.31 7.57
CA LEU A 231 0.46 12.97 8.98
C LEU A 231 0.52 11.45 9.09
N ILE A 232 1.61 10.93 9.63
CA ILE A 232 1.77 9.50 9.90
C ILE A 232 2.07 9.33 11.38
N ILE A 233 1.33 8.42 12.02
CA ILE A 233 1.42 8.17 13.46
C ILE A 233 1.63 6.69 13.70
N ASP A 234 2.62 6.36 14.52
CA ASP A 234 2.76 5.05 15.16
C ASP A 234 2.41 5.18 16.65
N ILE A 235 1.54 4.29 17.09
CA ILE A 235 0.98 4.26 18.44
C ILE A 235 1.55 3.13 19.29
N ASP A 236 2.62 2.47 18.84
CA ASP A 236 3.35 1.51 19.66
C ASP A 236 3.78 2.17 20.98
N PRO A 237 3.29 1.68 22.15
CA PRO A 237 3.61 2.30 23.44
C PRO A 237 5.09 2.20 23.80
N ASP A 238 5.84 1.24 23.24
CA ASP A 238 7.25 1.03 23.53
C ASP A 238 8.15 2.03 22.80
N PHE A 239 7.73 2.47 21.60
CA PHE A 239 8.43 3.48 20.80
C PHE A 239 7.46 4.26 19.91
N PRO A 240 6.63 5.16 20.47
CA PRO A 240 5.66 5.92 19.68
C PRO A 240 6.38 6.96 18.83
N TRP A 241 5.89 7.19 17.61
CA TRP A 241 6.41 8.27 16.78
C TRP A 241 5.34 8.90 15.90
N GLN A 242 5.60 10.14 15.49
CA GLN A 242 4.72 10.90 14.60
C GLN A 242 5.56 11.75 13.65
N LEU A 243 5.11 11.85 12.40
CA LEU A 243 5.62 12.77 11.40
C LEU A 243 4.48 13.70 10.95
N THR A 244 4.64 15.00 11.11
CA THR A 244 3.63 16.01 10.77
C THR A 244 4.05 16.82 9.55
N THR A 245 3.14 16.96 8.57
CA THR A 245 3.41 17.62 7.29
C THR A 245 4.61 16.96 6.59
N LEU A 246 4.58 15.63 6.48
CA LEU A 246 5.55 14.83 5.77
C LEU A 246 5.38 15.03 4.25
N ASP A 247 6.38 15.64 3.66
CA ASP A 247 6.60 15.77 2.22
C ASP A 247 7.69 14.78 1.78
N GLY A 248 7.62 14.33 0.53
CA GLY A 248 8.58 13.39 0.00
C GLY A 248 8.62 13.34 -1.51
N TYR A 249 9.79 13.04 -2.05
CA TYR A 249 10.00 12.78 -3.46
C TYR A 249 10.86 11.52 -3.61
N GLY A 250 10.43 10.61 -4.49
CA GLY A 250 11.18 9.39 -4.81
C GLY A 250 11.35 9.23 -6.31
N ALA A 251 12.49 8.67 -6.71
CA ALA A 251 12.79 8.36 -8.10
C ALA A 251 13.34 6.94 -8.24
N ASN A 252 12.75 6.18 -9.18
CA ASN A 252 13.13 4.81 -9.54
C ASN A 252 13.23 3.86 -8.33
N LEU A 253 12.25 3.95 -7.44
CA LEU A 253 12.19 3.13 -6.23
C LEU A 253 11.71 1.72 -6.57
N THR A 254 12.43 0.70 -6.11
CA THR A 254 11.92 -0.68 -6.07
C THR A 254 11.55 -1.00 -4.64
N LEU A 255 10.26 -1.14 -4.36
CA LEU A 255 9.71 -1.31 -3.01
C LEU A 255 9.34 -2.76 -2.68
N VAL A 256 9.14 -3.59 -3.70
CA VAL A 256 8.89 -5.02 -3.54
C VAL A 256 9.76 -5.79 -4.52
N THR A 257 10.41 -6.84 -4.03
CA THR A 257 11.18 -7.82 -4.82
C THR A 257 10.93 -9.21 -4.23
N ASP A 258 10.67 -10.20 -5.07
CA ASP A 258 10.39 -11.59 -4.66
C ASP A 258 9.35 -11.68 -3.53
N HIS A 259 8.26 -10.95 -3.71
CA HIS A 259 7.17 -10.81 -2.74
C HIS A 259 7.53 -10.14 -1.40
N LYS A 260 8.71 -9.52 -1.26
CA LYS A 260 9.18 -8.91 -0.01
C LYS A 260 9.29 -7.41 -0.11
N TRP A 261 8.70 -6.72 0.87
CA TRP A 261 8.86 -5.29 1.06
C TRP A 261 10.31 -4.91 1.37
N GLY A 262 10.73 -3.75 0.92
CA GLY A 262 12.03 -3.17 1.20
C GLY A 262 12.27 -1.87 0.43
N VAL A 263 13.48 -1.31 0.55
CA VAL A 263 13.96 -0.25 -0.33
C VAL A 263 15.13 -0.83 -1.12
N TRP A 264 14.82 -1.53 -2.21
CA TRP A 264 15.79 -2.35 -2.94
C TRP A 264 16.66 -1.52 -3.89
N SER A 265 16.09 -0.47 -4.49
CA SER A 265 16.82 0.45 -5.36
C SER A 265 16.17 1.83 -5.38
N GLY A 266 16.87 2.82 -5.91
CA GLY A 266 16.34 4.15 -6.22
C GLY A 266 16.84 5.22 -5.27
N SER A 267 16.13 6.35 -5.22
CA SER A 267 16.44 7.46 -4.32
C SER A 267 15.18 8.07 -3.76
N ALA A 268 15.26 8.59 -2.54
CA ALA A 268 14.17 9.33 -1.92
C ALA A 268 14.70 10.47 -1.04
N ASN A 269 13.96 11.58 -1.04
CA ASN A 269 14.11 12.67 -0.09
C ASN A 269 12.80 12.84 0.66
N LEU A 270 12.86 12.87 1.98
CA LEU A 270 11.71 13.05 2.87
C LEU A 270 11.98 14.23 3.79
N ASN A 271 10.98 15.05 4.03
CA ASN A 271 11.07 16.16 4.99
C ASN A 271 9.74 16.28 5.73
N ALA A 272 9.76 16.60 7.02
CA ALA A 272 8.54 16.95 7.75
C ALA A 272 8.65 18.32 8.39
N ALA A 273 7.53 18.95 8.75
CA ALA A 273 7.58 20.20 9.52
C ALA A 273 8.00 19.94 10.97
N ALA A 274 7.48 18.86 11.55
CA ALA A 274 7.76 18.42 12.91
C ALA A 274 7.67 16.89 13.00
N ALA A 275 8.32 16.34 14.01
CA ALA A 275 8.18 14.95 14.38
C ALA A 275 8.37 14.76 15.88
N THR A 276 7.83 13.67 16.39
CA THR A 276 8.11 13.19 17.73
C THR A 276 8.62 11.76 17.60
N PHE A 277 9.77 11.45 18.17
CA PHE A 277 10.30 10.08 18.22
C PHE A 277 10.53 9.69 19.67
N ASN A 278 9.77 8.71 20.14
CA ASN A 278 9.68 8.31 21.54
C ASN A 278 9.68 9.51 22.51
N ARG A 279 8.67 10.38 22.37
CA ARG A 279 8.46 11.59 23.20
C ARG A 279 9.53 12.67 23.09
N VAL A 280 10.50 12.54 22.17
CA VAL A 280 11.45 13.61 21.84
C VAL A 280 10.93 14.38 20.64
N ASP A 281 10.58 15.65 20.85
CA ASP A 281 10.16 16.54 19.79
C ASP A 281 11.36 17.05 18.98
N ILE A 282 11.24 16.93 17.66
CA ILE A 282 12.20 17.46 16.70
C ILE A 282 11.47 18.25 15.61
N ARG A 283 12.16 19.23 15.04
CA ARG A 283 11.64 20.16 14.05
C ARG A 283 12.41 20.02 12.75
N ARG A 284 11.70 20.16 11.64
CA ARG A 284 12.26 20.07 10.28
C ARG A 284 13.14 18.84 10.06
N PRO A 285 12.71 17.62 10.43
CA PRO A 285 13.50 16.45 10.09
C PRO A 285 13.61 16.32 8.56
N SER A 286 14.82 16.06 8.08
CA SER A 286 15.13 15.75 6.68
C SER A 286 15.79 14.38 6.58
N LEU A 287 15.52 13.65 5.51
CA LEU A 287 16.19 12.40 5.15
C LEU A 287 16.43 12.36 3.65
N ALA A 288 17.66 12.05 3.24
CA ALA A 288 18.02 11.71 1.87
C ALA A 288 18.62 10.31 1.82
N LEU A 289 18.06 9.43 1.01
CA LEU A 289 18.56 8.06 0.80
C LEU A 289 18.78 7.73 -0.67
N THR A 290 19.71 6.81 -0.89
CA THR A 290 19.92 6.10 -2.16
C THR A 290 20.06 4.61 -1.89
N ALA A 291 19.50 3.77 -2.76
CA ALA A 291 19.55 2.33 -2.65
C ALA A 291 20.01 1.70 -3.97
N ASN A 292 20.79 0.63 -3.85
CA ASN A 292 21.20 -0.25 -4.94
C ASN A 292 21.28 -1.70 -4.43
N SER A 293 21.64 -2.65 -5.29
CA SER A 293 21.71 -4.07 -4.93
C SER A 293 22.61 -4.43 -3.74
N SER A 294 23.52 -3.53 -3.34
CA SER A 294 24.51 -3.76 -2.29
C SER A 294 24.18 -3.03 -1.00
N THR A 295 23.73 -1.78 -1.06
CA THR A 295 23.46 -0.97 0.12
C THR A 295 22.27 -0.01 -0.05
N VAL A 296 21.64 0.30 1.07
CA VAL A 296 20.85 1.52 1.27
C VAL A 296 21.75 2.50 2.02
N ASN A 297 22.02 3.66 1.43
CA ASN A 297 22.83 4.72 2.03
C ASN A 297 21.94 5.91 2.35
N ILE A 298 21.91 6.31 3.61
CA ILE A 298 21.30 7.55 4.09
C ILE A 298 22.43 8.58 4.17
N SER A 299 22.49 9.46 3.16
CA SER A 299 23.55 10.47 3.03
C SER A 299 23.29 11.72 3.87
N GLU A 300 22.03 11.95 4.22
CA GLU A 300 21.61 13.03 5.09
C GLU A 300 20.45 12.54 5.95
N LEU A 301 20.57 12.70 7.26
CA LEU A 301 19.48 12.65 8.22
C LEU A 301 19.70 13.82 9.16
N SER A 302 18.81 14.80 9.20
CA SER A 302 19.00 15.96 10.07
C SER A 302 17.71 16.35 10.76
N ALA A 303 17.80 16.99 11.93
CA ALA A 303 16.66 17.61 12.57
C ALA A 303 17.12 18.65 13.60
N PHE A 304 16.25 19.62 13.89
CA PHE A 304 16.46 20.57 14.98
C PHE A 304 15.76 20.07 16.23
N THR A 305 16.49 20.05 17.34
CA THR A 305 15.93 19.96 18.68
C THR A 305 15.43 21.35 19.11
N GLU A 306 14.99 21.50 20.36
CA GLU A 306 14.72 22.84 20.91
C GLU A 306 15.96 23.74 20.94
N LYS A 307 17.15 23.15 21.18
CA LYS A 307 18.39 23.89 21.52
C LYS A 307 19.45 23.86 20.43
N GLY A 308 19.49 22.81 19.63
CA GLY A 308 20.55 22.57 18.66
C GLY A 308 20.14 21.64 17.53
N ILE A 309 21.12 21.12 16.79
CA ILE A 309 20.91 20.31 15.61
C ILE A 309 21.47 18.90 15.80
N LEU A 310 20.76 17.91 15.28
CA LEU A 310 21.21 16.54 15.08
C LEU A 310 21.44 16.31 13.60
N GLU A 311 22.55 15.69 13.24
CA GLU A 311 22.94 15.34 11.88
C GLU A 311 23.49 13.91 11.90
N ALA A 312 23.07 13.07 10.96
CA ALA A 312 23.48 11.69 10.90
C ALA A 312 23.60 11.19 9.46
N THR A 313 24.40 10.13 9.32
CA THR A 313 24.47 9.31 8.13
C THR A 313 24.32 7.86 8.54
N ALA A 314 23.83 7.03 7.62
CA ALA A 314 23.75 5.60 7.86
C ALA A 314 23.92 4.80 6.58
N SER A 315 24.33 3.55 6.72
CA SER A 315 24.33 2.58 5.63
C SER A 315 23.78 1.25 6.12
N VAL A 316 23.00 0.58 5.29
CA VAL A 316 22.43 -0.75 5.55
C VAL A 316 22.78 -1.63 4.37
N SER A 317 23.48 -2.73 4.60
CA SER A 317 23.76 -3.70 3.54
C SER A 317 22.48 -4.35 3.04
N GLN A 318 22.46 -4.75 1.77
CA GLN A 318 21.38 -5.55 1.19
C GLN A 318 21.67 -7.06 1.21
N THR A 319 22.70 -7.47 1.94
CA THR A 319 22.93 -8.87 2.29
C THR A 319 21.87 -9.36 3.29
N PRO A 320 21.65 -10.67 3.44
CA PRO A 320 20.71 -11.20 4.43
C PRO A 320 20.95 -10.70 5.85
N GLN A 321 22.21 -10.43 6.22
CA GLN A 321 22.59 -9.94 7.55
C GLN A 321 22.16 -8.48 7.82
N ARG A 322 21.93 -7.68 6.77
CA ARG A 322 21.60 -6.25 6.87
C ARG A 322 22.53 -5.50 7.84
N GLN A 323 23.83 -5.64 7.63
CA GLN A 323 24.86 -4.93 8.38
C GLN A 323 24.60 -3.44 8.28
N THR A 324 24.44 -2.81 9.43
CA THR A 324 24.05 -1.41 9.55
C THR A 324 25.14 -0.63 10.25
N HIS A 325 25.43 0.55 9.75
CA HIS A 325 26.33 1.52 10.37
C HIS A 325 25.62 2.86 10.46
N ILE A 326 25.78 3.54 11.58
CA ILE A 326 25.21 4.86 11.85
C ILE A 326 26.32 5.74 12.42
N SER A 327 26.40 6.98 11.92
CA SER A 327 27.21 8.05 12.49
C SER A 327 26.28 9.22 12.77
N LEU A 328 26.25 9.72 13.99
CA LEU A 328 25.41 10.84 14.41
C LEU A 328 26.26 11.88 15.14
N ASN A 329 26.01 13.15 14.84
CA ASN A 329 26.60 14.31 15.49
C ASN A 329 25.47 15.20 15.99
N GLY A 330 25.54 15.59 17.26
CA GLY A 330 24.68 16.61 17.85
C GLY A 330 25.50 17.83 18.22
N ARG A 331 25.00 19.02 17.89
CA ARG A 331 25.63 20.30 18.22
C ARG A 331 24.66 21.19 18.99
N GLY A 332 25.02 21.53 20.23
CA GLY A 332 24.17 22.32 21.12
C GLY A 332 22.87 21.62 21.51
N VAL A 333 22.87 20.29 21.63
CA VAL A 333 21.70 19.48 21.98
C VAL A 333 21.77 19.05 23.45
N PRO A 334 20.63 18.72 24.09
CA PRO A 334 20.67 18.04 25.38
C PRO A 334 21.47 16.75 25.27
N VAL A 335 22.53 16.60 26.07
CA VAL A 335 23.46 15.45 25.93
C VAL A 335 22.78 14.10 26.21
N ASN A 336 21.67 14.11 26.94
CA ASN A 336 20.85 12.94 27.27
C ASN A 336 19.77 12.61 26.22
N ILE A 337 19.71 13.32 25.07
CA ILE A 337 18.66 13.13 24.07
C ILE A 337 18.54 11.68 23.55
N LEU A 338 19.66 10.98 23.42
CA LEU A 338 19.69 9.60 22.93
C LEU A 338 19.17 8.57 23.95
N GLN A 339 18.95 8.96 25.21
CA GLN A 339 18.44 8.05 26.25
C GLN A 339 17.02 7.58 25.94
N GLN A 340 16.18 8.49 25.43
CA GLN A 340 14.85 8.14 24.94
C GLN A 340 14.90 7.23 23.71
N TRP A 341 16.04 7.13 23.02
CA TRP A 341 16.23 6.25 21.86
C TRP A 341 17.05 4.99 22.19
N GLY A 342 17.17 4.66 23.48
CA GLY A 342 17.75 3.41 23.95
C GLY A 342 19.24 3.45 24.28
N TRP A 343 19.91 4.61 24.15
CA TRP A 343 21.27 4.75 24.66
C TRP A 343 21.28 4.83 26.20
N PRO A 344 22.23 4.21 26.93
CA PRO A 344 22.25 4.30 28.39
C PRO A 344 22.45 5.71 28.95
N GLU A 345 22.12 5.88 30.22
CA GLU A 345 22.20 7.17 30.89
C GLU A 345 23.64 7.71 30.91
N LEU A 346 23.78 9.02 30.71
CA LEU A 346 25.05 9.73 30.81
C LEU A 346 25.23 10.27 32.24
N PRO A 347 26.47 10.29 32.77
CA PRO A 347 26.76 10.74 34.14
C PRO A 347 26.64 12.26 34.36
N PHE A 348 26.26 13.03 33.33
CA PHE A 348 25.99 14.46 33.43
C PHE A 348 24.87 14.88 32.48
N THR A 349 24.28 16.04 32.75
CA THR A 349 23.19 16.64 31.98
C THR A 349 23.61 17.98 31.37
N GLY A 350 22.68 18.62 30.68
CA GLY A 350 22.85 19.95 30.09
C GLY A 350 23.00 19.91 28.58
N ASP A 351 23.11 21.09 27.98
CA ASP A 351 23.31 21.25 26.55
C ASP A 351 24.79 21.07 26.19
N GLY A 352 25.05 20.46 25.04
CA GLY A 352 26.40 20.09 24.64
C GLY A 352 26.49 19.53 23.22
N ASN A 353 27.64 18.94 22.93
CA ASN A 353 27.90 18.25 21.69
C ASN A 353 27.97 16.74 21.96
N ILE A 354 27.43 15.95 21.04
CA ILE A 354 27.50 14.50 21.08
C ILE A 354 27.99 13.95 19.74
N GLN A 355 28.72 12.85 19.78
CA GLN A 355 29.19 12.12 18.60
C GLN A 355 28.97 10.64 18.86
N LEU A 356 28.11 10.01 18.07
CA LEU A 356 27.78 8.60 18.13
C LEU A 356 28.28 7.91 16.85
N THR A 357 28.97 6.80 17.02
CA THR A 357 29.11 5.80 15.96
C THR A 357 28.56 4.48 16.47
N ALA A 358 27.77 3.80 15.66
CA ALA A 358 27.20 2.50 16.03
C ALA A 358 27.10 1.58 14.81
N SER A 359 27.21 0.29 15.05
CA SER A 359 26.97 -0.75 14.05
C SER A 359 26.23 -1.93 14.64
N GLY A 360 25.56 -2.69 13.79
CA GLY A 360 24.85 -3.91 14.17
C GLY A 360 24.19 -4.60 12.98
N ASP A 361 23.60 -5.76 13.23
CA ASP A 361 22.93 -6.58 12.20
C ASP A 361 21.42 -6.55 12.39
N ILE A 362 20.67 -6.13 11.35
CA ILE A 362 19.19 -6.04 11.37
C ILE A 362 18.59 -7.24 10.64
N GLN A 363 18.59 -8.39 11.29
CA GLN A 363 18.06 -9.64 10.73
C GLN A 363 16.65 -9.93 11.22
N ALA A 364 15.81 -10.45 10.33
CA ALA A 364 14.47 -10.91 10.71
C ALA A 364 14.54 -12.01 11.78
N ASN A 365 13.75 -11.88 12.83
CA ASN A 365 13.63 -12.84 13.94
C ASN A 365 14.93 -13.08 14.75
N ILE A 366 15.96 -12.26 14.58
CA ILE A 366 17.17 -12.31 15.39
C ILE A 366 17.18 -11.10 16.33
N PRO A 367 17.41 -11.29 17.65
CA PRO A 367 17.52 -10.16 18.57
C PRO A 367 18.60 -9.17 18.13
N LEU A 368 18.26 -7.89 18.06
CA LEU A 368 19.18 -6.83 17.66
C LEU A 368 20.25 -6.56 18.73
N LYS A 369 19.87 -6.54 20.01
CA LYS A 369 20.74 -6.10 21.11
C LYS A 369 22.14 -6.75 21.12
N PRO A 370 22.29 -8.08 20.95
CA PRO A 370 23.61 -8.72 20.96
C PRO A 370 24.51 -8.37 19.79
N THR A 371 23.97 -7.79 18.70
CA THR A 371 24.74 -7.44 17.50
C THR A 371 25.23 -6.00 17.53
N ILE A 372 24.69 -5.16 18.41
CA ILE A 372 25.02 -3.74 18.47
C ILE A 372 26.37 -3.51 19.16
N SER A 373 27.24 -2.76 18.50
CA SER A 373 28.42 -2.13 19.10
C SER A 373 28.47 -0.65 18.73
N GLY A 374 29.12 0.18 19.55
CA GLY A 374 29.20 1.61 19.27
C GLY A 374 29.95 2.40 20.30
N GLN A 375 30.09 3.69 20.06
CA GLN A 375 30.74 4.63 20.95
C GLN A 375 29.98 5.97 20.91
N LEU A 376 29.64 6.49 22.09
CA LEU A 376 29.10 7.82 22.27
C LEU A 376 30.12 8.66 23.03
N HIS A 377 30.56 9.76 22.41
CA HIS A 377 31.32 10.81 23.06
C HIS A 377 30.40 12.02 23.30
N ALA A 378 30.43 12.58 24.50
CA ALA A 378 29.63 13.74 24.86
C ALA A 378 30.47 14.77 25.61
N VAL A 379 30.22 16.06 25.34
CA VAL A 379 30.82 17.20 26.03
C VAL A 379 29.73 18.24 26.31
N ASN A 380 29.51 18.62 27.57
CA ASN A 380 28.55 19.68 27.91
C ASN A 380 29.18 21.08 27.96
N ALA A 381 28.34 22.10 28.13
CA ALA A 381 28.77 23.50 28.25
C ALA A 381 29.75 23.75 29.43
N ALA A 382 29.69 22.94 30.50
CA ALA A 382 30.61 22.99 31.63
C ALA A 382 31.95 22.25 31.36
N LYS A 383 32.20 21.85 30.12
CA LYS A 383 33.39 21.10 29.69
C LYS A 383 33.58 19.77 30.43
N GLN A 384 32.50 19.20 30.97
CA GLN A 384 32.48 17.81 31.39
C GLN A 384 32.38 16.95 30.15
N GLN A 385 33.22 15.92 30.07
CA GLN A 385 33.25 15.00 28.94
C GLN A 385 33.19 13.55 29.39
N VAL A 386 32.55 12.71 28.57
CA VAL A 386 32.46 11.27 28.78
C VAL A 386 32.48 10.56 27.44
N THR A 387 33.09 9.37 27.43
CA THR A 387 33.00 8.43 26.31
C THR A 387 32.45 7.12 26.82
N GLN A 388 31.28 6.72 26.34
CA GLN A 388 30.69 5.41 26.60
C GLN A 388 30.90 4.50 25.40
N THR A 389 31.29 3.25 25.64
CA THR A 389 31.46 2.24 24.60
C THR A 389 30.43 1.12 24.82
N MET A 390 29.74 0.74 23.77
CA MET A 390 28.83 -0.39 23.72
C MET A 390 29.47 -1.56 22.99
N ASN A 391 29.40 -2.75 23.58
CA ASN A 391 29.78 -4.01 22.94
C ASN A 391 28.68 -5.04 23.17
N ALA A 392 28.16 -5.63 22.10
CA ALA A 392 27.06 -6.59 22.11
C ALA A 392 25.84 -6.11 22.94
N GLY A 393 25.50 -4.82 22.83
CA GLY A 393 24.39 -4.20 23.54
C GLY A 393 24.62 -3.95 25.04
N VAL A 394 25.86 -4.10 25.52
CA VAL A 394 26.28 -3.80 26.90
C VAL A 394 27.20 -2.60 26.89
N VAL A 395 26.90 -1.59 27.71
CA VAL A 395 27.70 -0.36 27.79
C VAL A 395 28.64 -0.40 28.98
N SER A 396 29.91 -0.08 28.74
CA SER A 396 30.86 0.27 29.80
C SER A 396 30.70 1.75 30.17
N SER A 397 30.56 2.03 31.47
CA SER A 397 30.52 3.40 31.98
C SER A 397 31.88 4.07 31.75
N GLY A 398 31.90 5.14 30.97
CA GLY A 398 33.07 6.01 30.86
C GLY A 398 33.25 6.87 32.11
N GLU A 399 34.49 7.08 32.55
CA GLU A 399 34.81 8.06 33.59
C GLU A 399 34.57 9.48 33.06
N VAL A 400 33.94 10.33 33.89
CA VAL A 400 33.79 11.76 33.58
C VAL A 400 35.13 12.44 33.81
N THR A 401 35.59 13.18 32.82
CA THR A 401 36.74 14.08 32.99
C THR A 401 36.28 15.53 32.82
N SER A 402 36.84 16.44 33.63
CA SER A 402 36.60 17.88 33.54
C SER A 402 37.92 18.61 33.37
N THR A 403 37.93 19.68 32.58
CA THR A 403 39.14 20.50 32.36
C THR A 403 39.19 21.78 33.22
N GLU A 404 38.21 22.01 34.10
CA GLU A 404 38.28 23.11 35.07
C GLU A 404 39.08 22.73 36.32
N PRO A 405 40.01 23.60 36.77
CA PRO A 405 40.68 23.38 38.05
C PRO A 405 39.65 23.47 39.18
N VAL A 406 39.70 22.51 40.11
CA VAL A 406 38.99 22.61 41.39
C VAL A 406 39.47 23.90 42.06
N GLN A 407 38.59 24.89 42.19
CA GLN A 407 38.84 26.09 43.00
C GLN A 407 38.61 25.79 44.47
#